data_AF-A0A965HCL8-F1
#
_entry.id   AF-A0A965HCL8-F1
#
_cell.length_a   1.000
_cell.length_b   1.000
_cell.length_c   1.000
_cell.angle_alpha   90.00
_cell.angle_beta   90.00
_cell.angle_gamma   90.00
#
_symmetry.space_group_name_H-M   'P 1'
#
loop_
_entity.id
_entity.type
_entity.pdbx_description
1 polymer ?
#
loop_
_entity_poly.entity_id
_entity_poly.type
_entity_poly.pdbx_seq_one_letter_code
_entity_poly.pdbx_strand_id
1 'polypeptide(L)' 'MGAAPDRASAAAKILAKPSDYKVCEGCGSIVLKKALLCPNCHAYRFDESTPLVKKQAELLGSRDAASVTKDDYN' A
#
# COMPACT_ATOMS: atom_id res chain seq x y z
N MET A 1 20.21 -8.35 5.67
CA MET A 1 19.44 -7.09 5.69
C MET A 1 18.72 -6.95 4.35
N GLY A 2 17.46 -7.36 4.26
CA GLY A 2 16.68 -7.16 3.04
C GLY A 2 16.24 -5.70 2.98
N ALA A 3 16.81 -4.92 2.07
CA ALA A 3 16.34 -3.56 1.80
C ALA A 3 14.88 -3.65 1.37
N ALA A 4 13.96 -3.37 2.31
CA ALA A 4 12.59 -3.07 1.93
C ALA A 4 12.68 -1.95 0.89
N PRO A 5 12.08 -2.09 -0.31
CA PRO A 5 12.09 -1.01 -1.29
C PRO A 5 11.63 0.24 -0.55
N ASP A 6 12.46 1.27 -0.60
CA ASP A 6 12.26 2.51 0.15
C ASP A 6 10.80 2.93 0.03
N ARG A 7 10.02 2.73 1.11
CA ARG A 7 8.56 2.87 1.07
C ARG A 7 8.18 4.30 0.74
N ALA A 8 9.03 5.25 1.11
CA ALA A 8 8.96 6.65 0.70
C ALA A 8 9.07 6.79 -0.83
N SER A 9 10.03 6.14 -1.47
CA SER A 9 10.16 6.12 -2.94
C SER A 9 8.96 5.49 -3.63
N ALA A 10 8.38 4.42 -3.08
CA ALA A 10 7.15 3.83 -3.59
C ALA A 10 5.95 4.79 -3.44
N ALA A 11 5.79 5.41 -2.26
CA ALA A 11 4.78 6.41 -1.99
C ALA A 11 4.89 7.61 -2.94
N ALA A 12 6.10 8.14 -3.16
CA ALA A 12 6.33 9.24 -4.09
C ALA A 12 5.90 8.91 -5.53
N LYS A 13 6.18 7.68 -6.00
CA LYS A 13 5.72 7.21 -7.33
C LYS A 13 4.20 7.14 -7.42
N ILE A 14 3.54 6.71 -6.35
CA ILE A 14 2.08 6.64 -6.28
C ILE A 14 1.48 8.06 -6.25
N LEU A 15 2.04 8.96 -5.46
CA LEU A 15 1.62 10.36 -5.37
C LEU A 15 1.80 11.14 -6.67
N ALA A 16 2.83 10.79 -7.47
CA ALA A 16 3.05 11.39 -8.78
C ALA A 16 1.95 11.02 -9.79
N LYS A 17 1.38 9.81 -9.71
CA LYS A 17 0.34 9.31 -10.62
C LYS A 17 -0.72 8.47 -9.90
N PRO A 18 -1.53 9.05 -9.02
CA PRO A 18 -2.46 8.29 -8.17
C PRO A 18 -3.57 7.60 -8.98
N SER A 19 -3.91 8.12 -10.16
CA SER A 19 -4.94 7.55 -11.05
C SER A 19 -4.56 6.17 -11.65
N ASP A 20 -3.28 5.79 -11.61
CA ASP A 20 -2.78 4.48 -12.06
C ASP A 20 -2.86 3.40 -10.97
N TYR A 21 -3.27 3.78 -9.76
CA TYR A 21 -3.32 2.90 -8.60
C TYR A 21 -4.74 2.85 -8.01
N LYS A 22 -4.95 1.85 -7.18
CA LYS A 22 -6.18 1.65 -6.41
C LYS A 22 -5.87 1.04 -5.07
N VAL A 23 -6.71 1.28 -4.08
CA VAL A 23 -6.54 0.77 -2.71
C VAL A 23 -7.43 -0.45 -2.55
N CYS A 24 -6.87 -1.54 -2.03
CA CYS A 24 -7.68 -2.71 -1.67
C CYS A 24 -8.51 -2.39 -0.43
N GLU A 25 -9.83 -2.56 -0.52
CA GLU A 25 -10.73 -2.32 0.61
C GLU A 25 -10.58 -3.39 1.71
N GLY A 26 -10.08 -4.58 1.36
CA GLY A 26 -9.94 -5.68 2.32
C GLY A 26 -8.73 -5.55 3.25
N CYS A 27 -7.60 -5.01 2.77
CA CYS A 27 -6.37 -4.91 3.56
C CYS A 27 -5.66 -3.54 3.47
N GLY A 28 -6.22 -2.58 2.75
CA GLY A 28 -5.63 -1.27 2.53
C GLY A 28 -4.40 -1.26 1.62
N SER A 29 -3.99 -2.38 1.02
CA SER A 29 -2.80 -2.40 0.16
C SER A 29 -3.03 -1.60 -1.13
N ILE A 30 -2.05 -0.76 -1.51
CA ILE A 30 -2.08 -0.05 -2.79
C ILE A 30 -1.59 -0.98 -3.89
N VAL A 31 -2.40 -1.14 -4.93
CA VAL A 31 -2.09 -1.99 -6.09
C VAL A 31 -2.26 -1.20 -7.38
N LEU A 32 -1.67 -1.69 -8.47
CA LEU A 32 -1.88 -1.11 -9.79
C LEU A 32 -3.33 -1.28 -10.24
N LYS A 33 -3.85 -0.32 -11.01
CA LYS A 33 -5.22 -0.36 -11.54
C LYS A 33 -5.55 -1.66 -12.29
N LYS A 34 -4.55 -2.22 -13.00
CA LYS A 34 -4.65 -3.49 -13.73
C LYS A 34 -4.77 -4.75 -12.86
N ALA A 35 -4.56 -4.65 -11.54
CA ALA A 35 -4.63 -5.80 -10.66
C ALA A 35 -6.07 -6.31 -10.54
N LEU A 36 -6.31 -7.58 -10.89
CA LEU A 36 -7.64 -8.20 -10.76
C LEU A 36 -7.94 -8.60 -9.32
N LEU A 37 -6.92 -9.05 -8.58
CA LEU A 37 -7.02 -9.50 -7.20
C LEU A 37 -5.89 -8.90 -6.38
N CYS A 38 -6.16 -8.67 -5.09
CA CYS A 38 -5.16 -8.12 -4.20
C CYS A 38 -4.12 -9.22 -3.93
N PRO A 39 -2.82 -8.98 -4.18
CA PRO A 39 -1.81 -9.99 -3.92
C PRO A 39 -1.59 -10.25 -2.41
N ASN A 40 -2.11 -9.38 -1.55
CA ASN A 40 -1.94 -9.49 -0.10
C ASN A 40 -3.08 -10.27 0.58
N CYS A 41 -4.33 -10.03 0.20
CA CYS A 41 -5.50 -10.68 0.84
C CYS A 41 -6.43 -11.40 -0.14
N HIS A 42 -6.11 -11.42 -1.43
CA HIS A 42 -6.92 -12.01 -2.50
C HIS A 42 -8.34 -11.43 -2.65
N ALA A 43 -8.63 -10.29 -2.01
CA ALA A 43 -9.88 -9.58 -2.24
C ALA A 43 -9.92 -8.98 -3.66
N TYR A 44 -11.13 -8.88 -4.21
CA TYR A 44 -11.40 -8.29 -5.52
C TYR A 44 -11.98 -6.86 -5.43
N ARG A 45 -12.27 -6.39 -4.21
CA ARG A 45 -12.84 -5.07 -3.92
C ARG A 45 -11.71 -4.03 -3.80
N PHE A 46 -11.78 -3.01 -4.64
CA PHE A 46 -10.82 -1.93 -4.68
C PHE A 46 -11.52 -0.59 -4.82
N ASP A 47 -10.93 0.43 -4.22
CA ASP A 47 -11.33 1.81 -4.36
C ASP A 47 -10.29 2.55 -5.23
N GLU A 48 -10.77 3.09 -6.35
CA GLU A 48 -9.97 3.78 -7.36
C GLU A 48 -9.95 5.30 -7.13
N SER A 49 -10.50 5.78 -6.02
CA SER A 49 -10.57 7.19 -5.69
C SER A 49 -9.17 7.74 -5.43
N THR A 50 -8.75 8.66 -6.30
CA THR A 50 -7.53 9.47 -6.13
C THR A 50 -7.30 9.99 -4.71
N PRO A 51 -8.30 10.56 -3.98
CA PRO A 51 -8.07 11.03 -2.60
C PRO A 51 -7.69 9.88 -1.65
N LEU A 52 -8.29 8.70 -1.81
CA LEU A 52 -8.00 7.55 -0.97
C LEU A 52 -6.60 6.98 -1.27
N VAL A 53 -6.24 6.87 -2.55
CA VAL A 53 -4.91 6.43 -3.00
C VAL A 53 -3.82 7.36 -2.45
N LYS A 54 -4.01 8.68 -2.54
CA LYS A 54 -3.06 9.66 -1.99
C LYS A 54 -2.89 9.49 -0.49
N LYS A 55 -3.99 9.48 0.25
CA LYS A 55 -3.97 9.28 1.71
C LYS A 55 -3.23 8.00 2.09
N GLN A 56 -3.48 6.91 1.37
CA GLN A 56 -2.82 5.65 1.65
C GLN A 56 -1.34 5.66 1.27
N ALA A 57 -0.95 6.36 0.21
CA ALA A 57 0.44 6.54 -0.17
C ALA A 57 1.20 7.38 0.86
N GLU A 58 0.58 8.43 1.39
CA GLU A 58 1.13 9.22 2.50
C GLU A 58 1.34 8.35 3.75
N LEU A 59 0.37 7.49 4.08
CA LEU A 59 0.50 6.52 5.18
C LEU A 59 1.59 5.47 4.93
N LEU A 60 1.75 5.03 3.68
CA LEU A 60 2.79 4.09 3.26
C LEU A 60 4.19 4.70 3.41
N GLY A 61 4.35 5.98 3.05
CA GLY A 61 5.62 6.70 3.15
C GLY A 61 5.96 7.19 4.55
N SER A 62 4.94 7.49 5.37
CA SER A 62 5.11 8.03 6.74
C SER A 62 5.29 6.95 7.80
N ARG A 63 4.89 5.71 7.54
CA ARG A 63 5.11 4.61 8.48
C ARG A 63 6.58 4.20 8.43
N ASP A 64 7.34 4.67 9.42
CA ASP A 64 8.47 3.92 9.97
C ASP A 64 8.06 2.46 10.06
N ALA A 65 8.91 1.55 9.60
CA ALA A 65 8.59 0.14 9.60
C ALA A 65 8.35 -0.29 11.05
N ALA A 66 7.09 -0.29 11.49
CA ALA A 66 6.63 -1.02 12.65
C ALA A 66 6.77 -2.50 12.27
N SER A 67 8.02 -2.94 12.28
CA SER A 67 8.40 -4.32 12.28
C SER A 67 7.71 -4.84 13.53
N VAL A 68 6.62 -5.59 13.34
CA VAL A 68 6.11 -6.42 14.42
C VAL A 68 7.29 -7.32 14.80
N THR A 69 8.00 -6.92 15.85
CA THR A 69 8.99 -7.76 16.47
C THR A 69 8.24 -9.02 16.88
N LYS A 70 8.87 -10.16 16.67
CA LYS A 70 8.34 -11.52 16.86
C LYS A 70 8.05 -11.86 18.34
N ASP A 71 7.79 -10.85 19.17
CA ASP A 71 7.51 -10.91 20.61
C ASP A 71 6.01 -10.83 20.92
N ASP A 72 5.13 -10.85 19.91
CA ASP A 72 3.67 -10.91 20.10
C ASP A 72 3.12 -12.35 20.00
N TYR A 73 3.89 -13.34 20.46
CA TYR A 73 3.40 -14.71 20.65
C TYR A 73 3.45 -15.06 22.14
N ASN A 74 2.34 -14.85 22.84
CA ASN A 74 2.11 -15.38 24.18
C ASN A 74 0.84 -16.23 24.22
#